data_AF-A0AAW8F5L4-F1
#
_entry.id   AF-A0AAW8F5L4-F1
#
_cell.length_a   1.000
_cell.length_b   1.000
_cell.length_c   1.000
_cell.angle_alpha   90.00
_cell.angle_beta   90.00
_cell.angle_gamma   90.00
#
_symmetry.space_group_name_H-M   'P 1'
#
loop_
_entity.id
_entity.type
_entity.pdbx_description
1 polymer ?
#
loop_
_entity_poly.entity_id
_entity_poly.type
_entity_poly.pdbx_seq_one_letter_code
_entity_poly.pdbx_strand_id
1 'polypeptide(L)' 'MIVLALALPLLMMAALLALDAFENWLFPPSEPAGNAPPAPPADATQDPAP' A
#
# COMPACT_ATOMS: atom_id res chain seq x y z
N MET A 1 38.03 1.51 -21.04
CA MET A 1 37.07 2.02 -20.03
C MET A 1 35.81 1.12 -19.96
N ILE A 2 35.97 -0.19 -19.76
CA ILE A 2 34.83 -1.13 -19.77
C ILE A 2 34.19 -1.23 -18.38
N VAL A 3 34.98 -1.09 -17.32
CA VAL A 3 34.52 -1.15 -15.92
C VAL A 3 33.49 -0.06 -15.62
N LEU A 4 33.71 1.16 -16.09
CA LEU A 4 32.77 2.27 -15.90
C LEU A 4 31.44 2.03 -16.65
N ALA A 5 31.52 1.44 -17.84
CA ALA A 5 30.36 1.13 -18.67
C ALA A 5 29.48 0.01 -18.07
N LEU A 6 30.08 -0.92 -17.33
CA LEU A 6 29.35 -1.98 -16.61
C LEU A 6 28.89 -1.53 -15.22
N ALA A 7 29.61 -0.63 -14.56
CA ALA A 7 29.25 -0.12 -13.24
C ALA A 7 27.93 0.68 -13.27
N LEU A 8 27.70 1.47 -14.32
CA LEU A 8 26.50 2.29 -14.43
C LEU A 8 25.18 1.48 -14.45
N PRO A 9 25.00 0.45 -15.29
CA PRO A 9 23.77 -0.36 -15.28
C PRO A 9 23.61 -1.17 -13.98
N LEU A 10 24.71 -1.64 -13.39
CA LEU A 10 24.69 -2.34 -12.09
C LEU A 10 24.20 -1.42 -10.96
N LEU A 11 24.70 -0.17 -10.92
CA LEU A 11 24.29 0.83 -9.94
C LEU A 11 22.81 1.22 -10.15
N MET A 12 22.37 1.33 -11.40
CA MET A 12 20.97 1.63 -11.72
C MET A 12 20.01 0.54 -11.23
N MET A 13 20.38 -0.74 -11.44
CA MET A 13 19.59 -1.87 -10.93
C MET A 13 19.53 -1.88 -9.40
N ALA A 14 20.66 -1.64 -8.73
CA ALA A 14 20.71 -1.55 -7.28
C ALA A 14 19.85 -0.39 -6.74
N ALA A 15 19.87 0.76 -7.42
CA ALA A 15 19.06 1.92 -7.05
C ALA A 15 17.55 1.65 -7.19
N LEU A 16 17.13 0.99 -8.28
CA LEU A 16 15.71 0.61 -8.44
C LEU A 16 15.24 -0.35 -7.34
N LEU A 17 16.05 -1.37 -7.04
CA LEU A 17 15.72 -2.34 -6.00
C LEU A 17 15.64 -1.68 -4.61
N ALA A 18 16.57 -0.77 -4.32
CA ALA A 18 16.57 -0.02 -3.07
C ALA A 18 15.37 0.93 -2.97
N LEU A 19 14.97 1.56 -4.07
CA LEU A 19 13.81 2.44 -4.12
C LEU A 19 12.51 1.66 -3.87
N ASP A 20 12.33 0.52 -4.54
CA ASP A 20 11.16 -0.36 -4.35
C ASP A 20 11.03 -0.83 -2.89
N ALA A 21 12.14 -1.28 -2.28
CA ALA A 21 12.17 -1.67 -0.88
C ALA A 21 11.86 -0.49 0.07
N PHE A 22 12.33 0.72 -0.27
CA PHE A 22 12.03 1.93 0.49
C PHE A 22 10.55 2.32 0.38
N GLU A 23 9.98 2.26 -0.82
CA GLU A 23 8.56 2.57 -1.05
C GLU A 23 7.64 1.58 -0.33
N ASN A 24 7.97 0.28 -0.34
CA ASN A 24 7.22 -0.73 0.39
C ASN A 24 7.31 -0.55 1.92
N TRP A 25 8.41 0.01 2.43
CA TRP A 25 8.54 0.37 3.83
C TRP A 25 7.76 1.65 4.19
N LEU A 26 7.81 2.65 3.30
CA LEU A 26 7.16 3.94 3.50
C LEU A 26 5.64 3.85 3.38
N PHE A 27 5.15 3.02 2.45
CA PHE A 27 3.74 2.79 2.17
C PHE A 27 3.42 1.30 2.33
N PRO A 28 3.36 0.82 3.58
CA PRO A 28 2.92 -0.55 3.81
C PRO A 28 1.52 -0.72 3.20
N PRO A 29 1.23 -1.87 2.57
CA PRO A 29 -0.07 -2.09 1.95
C PRO A 29 -1.16 -1.92 3.01
N SER A 30 -2.13 -1.05 2.74
CA SER A 30 -3.31 -0.87 3.58
C SER A 30 -4.01 -2.22 3.73
N GLU A 31 -4.22 -2.69 4.96
CA GLU A 31 -5.00 -3.89 5.19
C GLU A 31 -6.37 -3.77 4.50
N PRO A 32 -6.87 -4.85 3.87
CA PRO A 32 -8.15 -4.80 3.19
C PRO A 32 -9.22 -4.39 4.19
N ALA A 33 -10.04 -3.40 3.81
CA ALA A 33 -11.13 -2.84 4.60
C ALA A 33 -12.28 -3.83 4.91
N GLY A 34 -12.02 -5.14 4.86
CA GLY A 34 -12.95 -6.23 5.16
C GLY A 34 -13.20 -6.46 6.66
N ASN A 35 -12.50 -5.77 7.55
CA ASN A 35 -12.68 -5.87 9.01
C ASN A 35 -13.34 -4.63 9.63
N ALA A 36 -13.99 -3.77 8.83
CA ALA A 36 -14.90 -2.80 9.42
C ALA A 36 -16.01 -3.58 10.15
N PRO A 37 -16.17 -3.43 11.48
CA PRO A 37 -17.25 -4.08 12.20
C PRO A 37 -18.57 -3.79 11.48
N PRO A 38 -19.48 -4.77 11.33
CA PRO A 38 -20.76 -4.53 10.68
C PRO A 38 -21.40 -3.32 11.37
N ALA A 39 -21.76 -2.30 10.58
CA ALA A 39 -22.44 -1.14 11.10
C ALA A 39 -23.64 -1.64 11.91
N PRO A 40 -23.84 -1.14 13.15
CA PRO A 40 -24.97 -1.58 13.97
C PRO A 40 -26.25 -1.42 13.15
N PRO A 41 -27.18 -2.39 13.24
CA PRO A 41 -28.43 -2.33 12.48
C PRO A 41 -29.07 -0.98 12.75
N ALA A 42 -29.34 -0.24 11.67
CA ALA A 42 -30.04 1.03 11.75
C ALA A 42 -31.35 0.76 12.51
N ASP A 43 -31.42 1.38 13.68
CA ASP A 43 -32.50 1.28 14.64
C ASP A 43 -33.85 1.37 13.92
N ALA A 44 -34.56 0.23 13.85
CA ALA A 44 -35.86 0.09 13.21
C ALA A 44 -36.99 0.66 14.10
N THR A 45 -36.77 1.84 14.71
CA THR A 45 -37.66 2.43 15.72
C THR A 45 -38.21 3.79 15.31
N GLN A 46 -38.17 4.14 14.03
CA GLN A 46 -38.91 5.29 13.51
C GLN A 46 -40.04 4.88 12.58
N ASP A 47 -41.00 4.11 13.12
CA ASP A 47 -42.37 4.15 12.61
C ASP A 47 -43.36 4.24 13.79
N PRO A 48 -43.82 5.45 14.11
CA PRO A 48 -45.17 5.63 14.60
C PRO A 48 -46.02 6.19 13.45
N ALA A 49 -46.56 5.30 12.62
CA ALA A 49 -47.82 5.55 11.92
C ALA A 49 -48.99 5.18 12.84
N PRO A 50 -50.21 5.72 12.66
CA PRO A 50 -50.66 6.99 12.08
C PRO A 50 -51.10 8.04 13.13
#